data_AF-A0A1G3ANN4-F1
#
_entry.id   AF-A0A1G3ANN4-F1
#
_cell.length_a   1.000
_cell.length_b   1.000
_cell.length_c   1.000
_cell.angle_alpha   90.00
_cell.angle_beta   90.00
_cell.angle_gamma   90.00
#
_symmetry.space_group_name_H-M   'P 1'
#
loop_
_entity.id
_entity.type
_entity.pdbx_description
1 polymer ?
#
loop_
_entity_poly.entity_id
_entity_poly.type
_entity_poly.pdbx_seq_one_letter_code
_entity_poly.pdbx_strand_id
1 'polypeptide(L)'
;MSELLSRRAFAKVCGVAVAGSVLVVAGRVDKTTSFDANYRAPQAWIRQAIPLAEKHGLRLLIENVWSNFLLSPLEMARYIDEFQSDTVGSYFDVGNVVCFGWPEQWIRILAGRIGKLDIKEYSRSKQENEGLWKGFEVTGPPGI
;
A
#
# COMPACT_ATOMS: atom_id res chain seq x y z
N MET A 1 -5.87 -20.78 21.36
CA MET A 1 -5.65 -19.32 21.52
C MET A 1 -5.03 -18.67 20.27
N SER A 2 -4.16 -19.36 19.50
CA SER A 2 -3.52 -18.81 18.28
C SER A 2 -4.46 -18.55 17.11
N GLU A 3 -5.46 -19.41 16.89
CA GLU A 3 -6.35 -19.30 15.73
C GLU A 3 -7.33 -18.11 15.83
N LEU A 4 -7.84 -17.81 17.02
CA LEU A 4 -8.73 -16.67 17.26
C LEU A 4 -8.00 -15.32 17.10
N LEU A 5 -6.74 -15.23 17.52
CA LEU A 5 -5.88 -14.07 17.31
C LEU A 5 -5.58 -13.88 15.82
N SER A 6 -5.28 -14.96 15.11
CA SER A 6 -5.06 -14.94 13.66
C SER A 6 -6.30 -14.48 12.89
N ARG A 7 -7.50 -14.93 13.29
CA ARG A 7 -8.77 -14.48 12.69
C ARG A 7 -9.07 -13.00 12.96
N ARG A 8 -8.74 -12.45 14.13
CA ARG A 8 -8.89 -11.02 14.44
C ARG A 8 -7.88 -10.14 13.67
N ALA A 9 -6.64 -10.62 13.52
CA ALA A 9 -5.66 -9.96 12.66
C ALA A 9 -6.13 -9.95 11.21
N PHE A 10 -6.64 -11.08 10.71
CA PHE A 10 -7.22 -11.18 9.38
C PHE A 10 -8.46 -10.31 9.18
N ALA A 11 -9.29 -10.12 10.22
CA ALA A 11 -10.41 -9.19 10.16
C ALA A 11 -9.98 -7.72 10.01
N LYS A 12 -8.80 -7.32 10.52
CA LYS A 12 -8.18 -6.01 10.21
C LYS A 12 -7.64 -5.95 8.78
N VAL A 13 -7.28 -7.09 8.22
CA VAL A 13 -6.83 -7.24 6.82
C VAL A 13 -8.02 -7.24 5.85
N CYS A 14 -9.27 -7.43 6.31
CA CYS A 14 -10.46 -7.45 5.46
C CYS A 14 -10.80 -6.05 4.87
N GLY A 15 -9.96 -5.58 3.96
CA GLY A 15 -10.30 -4.74 2.83
C GLY A 15 -10.15 -5.58 1.57
N VAL A 16 -11.28 -6.02 1.01
CA VAL A 16 -11.44 -6.65 -0.31
C VAL A 16 -10.37 -7.69 -0.70
N ALA A 17 -10.64 -8.97 -0.44
CA ALA A 17 -9.90 -10.05 -1.11
C ALA A 17 -10.29 -10.08 -2.59
N VAL A 18 -9.43 -9.59 -3.47
CA VAL A 18 -9.63 -9.62 -4.94
C VAL A 18 -8.56 -10.50 -5.53
N ALA A 19 -8.92 -11.47 -6.37
CA ALA A 19 -8.00 -12.20 -7.25
C ALA A 19 -6.66 -12.62 -6.59
N GLY A 20 -6.71 -13.42 -5.52
CA GLY A 20 -5.51 -14.00 -4.90
C GLY A 20 -4.69 -13.07 -3.99
N SER A 21 -5.19 -11.89 -3.65
CA SER A 21 -4.53 -11.00 -2.69
C SER A 21 -5.51 -10.24 -1.81
N VAL A 22 -5.00 -9.69 -0.71
CA VAL A 22 -5.69 -8.73 0.14
C VAL A 22 -4.90 -7.43 0.16
N LEU A 23 -5.61 -6.32 -0.01
CA LEU A 23 -5.01 -4.98 0.03
C LEU A 23 -4.84 -4.52 1.48
N VAL A 24 -3.66 -3.99 1.79
CA VAL A 24 -3.26 -3.58 3.14
C VAL A 24 -2.92 -2.10 3.17
N VAL A 25 -3.72 -1.33 3.91
CA VAL A 25 -3.35 0.03 4.31
C VAL A 25 -2.59 -0.04 5.64
N ALA A 26 -1.30 0.30 5.63
CA ALA A 26 -0.41 0.20 6.78
C ALA A 26 -0.58 1.36 7.79
N GLY A 27 -1.83 1.72 8.10
CA GLY A 27 -2.17 2.78 9.04
C GLY A 27 -1.93 4.20 8.53
N ARG A 28 -1.91 5.17 9.47
CA ARG A 28 -1.79 6.61 9.22
C ARG A 28 -0.95 7.26 10.32
N VAL A 29 -0.14 8.21 9.92
CA VAL A 29 0.60 9.11 10.80
C VAL A 29 -0.14 10.45 10.88
N ASP A 30 -0.38 10.91 12.10
CA ASP A 30 -1.08 12.17 12.38
C ASP A 30 -0.62 12.75 13.72
N LYS A 31 -1.35 13.76 14.24
CA LYS A 31 -1.00 14.44 15.50
C LYS A 31 -1.05 13.51 16.73
N THR A 32 -1.71 12.36 16.62
CA THR A 32 -1.93 11.40 17.70
C THR A 32 -1.08 10.15 17.53
N THR A 33 -0.76 9.77 16.29
CA THR A 33 0.03 8.58 15.97
C THR A 33 1.35 8.97 15.33
N SER A 34 2.45 8.76 16.05
CA SER A 34 3.80 9.01 15.52
C SER A 34 4.20 8.00 14.45
N PHE A 35 5.19 8.37 13.63
CA PHE A 35 5.68 7.52 12.55
C PHE A 35 6.20 6.18 13.05
N ASP A 36 6.98 6.16 14.12
CA ASP A 36 7.57 4.95 14.69
C ASP A 36 6.52 4.02 15.34
N ALA A 37 5.49 4.59 15.95
CA ALA A 37 4.35 3.83 16.47
C ALA A 37 3.55 3.20 15.32
N ASN A 38 3.24 3.97 14.27
CA ASN A 38 2.58 3.46 13.07
C ASN A 38 3.47 2.51 12.26
N TYR A 39 4.79 2.56 12.41
CA TYR A 39 5.68 1.60 11.77
C TYR A 39 5.52 0.21 12.41
N ARG A 40 5.54 0.15 13.74
CA ARG A 40 5.55 -1.11 14.50
C ARG A 40 4.19 -1.78 14.59
N ALA A 41 3.13 -1.01 14.84
CA ALA A 41 1.82 -1.59 15.15
C ALA A 41 1.20 -2.38 13.98
N PRO A 42 1.21 -1.88 12.72
CA PRO A 42 0.79 -2.64 11.56
C PRO A 42 1.69 -3.82 11.25
N GLN A 43 3.00 -3.64 11.36
CA GLN A 43 3.97 -4.71 11.13
C GLN A 43 3.70 -5.91 12.04
N ALA A 44 3.35 -5.67 13.31
CA ALA A 44 3.05 -6.72 14.28
C ALA A 44 1.83 -7.58 13.86
N TRP A 45 0.72 -6.97 13.44
CA TRP A 45 -0.46 -7.75 13.04
C TRP A 45 -0.31 -8.34 11.63
N ILE A 46 0.41 -7.69 10.72
CA ILE A 46 0.70 -8.26 9.39
C ILE A 46 1.49 -9.57 9.56
N ARG A 47 2.52 -9.59 10.42
CA ARG A 47 3.26 -10.82 10.73
C ARG A 47 2.39 -11.95 11.26
N GLN A 48 1.37 -11.62 12.06
CA GLN A 48 0.41 -12.60 12.56
C GLN A 48 -0.55 -13.11 11.46
N ALA A 49 -0.81 -12.30 10.43
CA ALA A 49 -1.66 -12.66 9.30
C ALA A 49 -0.95 -13.52 8.24
N ILE A 50 0.39 -13.44 8.14
CA ILE A 50 1.19 -14.16 7.13
C ILE A 50 0.87 -15.67 7.07
N PRO A 51 0.90 -16.45 8.18
CA PRO A 51 0.66 -17.89 8.09
C PRO A 51 -0.74 -18.26 7.58
N LEU A 52 -1.73 -17.42 7.88
CA LEU A 52 -3.09 -17.63 7.41
C LEU A 52 -3.22 -17.27 5.92
N ALA A 53 -2.60 -16.18 5.48
CA ALA A 53 -2.54 -15.81 4.08
C ALA A 53 -1.86 -16.90 3.24
N GLU A 54 -0.72 -17.44 3.71
CA GLU A 54 0.00 -18.57 3.10
C GLU A 54 -0.88 -19.81 2.97
N LYS A 55 -1.57 -20.19 4.05
CA LYS A 55 -2.50 -21.34 4.06
C LYS A 55 -3.59 -21.22 2.99
N HIS A 56 -4.02 -20.00 2.67
CA HIS A 56 -5.08 -19.73 1.70
C HIS A 56 -4.55 -19.31 0.32
N GLY A 57 -3.23 -19.34 0.09
CA GLY A 57 -2.64 -18.90 -1.18
C GLY A 57 -2.91 -17.43 -1.49
N LEU A 58 -3.03 -16.59 -0.46
CA LEU A 58 -3.28 -15.16 -0.57
C LEU A 58 -1.99 -14.38 -0.36
N ARG A 59 -1.81 -13.30 -1.12
CA ARG A 59 -0.79 -12.28 -0.83
C ARG A 59 -1.34 -11.13 0.00
N LEU A 60 -0.51 -10.54 0.85
CA LEU A 60 -0.79 -9.32 1.60
C LEU A 60 -0.06 -8.15 0.93
N LEU A 61 -0.79 -7.31 0.21
CA LEU A 61 -0.20 -6.28 -0.64
C LEU A 61 -0.40 -4.89 -0.04
N ILE A 62 0.69 -4.26 0.37
CA ILE A 62 0.71 -2.95 1.02
C ILE A 62 0.55 -1.86 -0.03
N GLU A 63 -0.46 -1.01 0.14
CA GLU A 63 -0.75 0.10 -0.75
C GLU A 63 -0.07 1.38 -0.29
N ASN A 64 0.53 2.11 -1.23
CA ASN A 64 0.97 3.49 -1.01
C ASN A 64 -0.24 4.43 -1.11
N VAL A 65 -0.70 4.93 0.04
CA VAL A 65 -1.84 5.86 0.14
C VAL A 65 -1.42 7.16 0.83
N TRP A 66 -2.27 8.18 0.77
CA TRP A 66 -2.04 9.47 1.44
C TRP A 66 -2.35 9.37 2.96
N SER A 67 -1.49 8.64 3.66
CA SER A 67 -1.59 8.40 5.11
C SER A 67 -0.39 8.94 5.91
N ASN A 68 0.47 9.76 5.28
CA ASN A 68 1.70 10.28 5.86
C ASN A 68 2.70 9.18 6.29
N PHE A 69 2.63 7.99 5.68
CA PHE A 69 3.45 6.83 6.01
C PHE A 69 3.96 6.15 4.72
N LEU A 70 5.14 5.54 4.76
CA LEU A 70 5.83 4.95 3.61
C LEU A 70 5.92 5.93 2.43
N LEU A 71 6.56 7.07 2.68
CA LEU A 71 6.55 8.24 1.80
C LEU A 71 7.48 8.11 0.59
N SER A 72 8.37 7.11 0.61
CA SER A 72 9.36 6.89 -0.43
C SER A 72 9.40 5.42 -0.90
N PRO A 73 9.86 5.14 -2.13
CA PRO A 73 9.96 3.77 -2.61
C PRO A 73 11.02 2.97 -1.84
N LEU A 74 12.03 3.64 -1.29
CA LEU A 74 13.06 3.02 -0.45
C LEU A 74 12.48 2.58 0.91
N GLU A 75 11.64 3.42 1.53
CA GLU A 75 10.93 3.06 2.75
C GLU A 75 9.98 1.89 2.53
N MET A 76 9.16 1.94 1.47
CA MET A 76 8.23 0.86 1.13
C MET A 76 8.98 -0.46 0.86
N ALA A 77 10.07 -0.42 0.09
CA ALA A 77 10.88 -1.61 -0.20
C ALA A 77 11.43 -2.23 1.09
N ARG A 78 12.05 -1.42 1.96
CA ARG A 78 12.56 -1.87 3.25
C ARG A 78 11.45 -2.44 4.14
N TYR A 79 10.31 -1.75 4.22
CA TYR A 79 9.18 -2.19 5.04
C TYR A 79 8.67 -3.57 4.62
N ILE A 80 8.56 -3.81 3.32
CA ILE A 80 8.20 -5.12 2.75
C ILE A 80 9.26 -6.17 3.07
N ASP A 81 10.54 -5.86 2.86
CA ASP A 81 11.65 -6.81 3.06
C ASP A 81 11.79 -7.27 4.51
N GLU A 82 11.49 -6.39 5.47
CA GLU A 82 11.54 -6.71 6.90
C GLU A 82 10.56 -7.83 7.28
N PHE A 83 9.50 -8.10 6.50
CA PHE A 83 8.62 -9.23 6.76
C PHE A 83 9.26 -10.59 6.50
N GLN A 84 10.31 -10.64 5.65
CA GLN A 84 11.04 -11.87 5.29
C GLN A 84 10.09 -12.98 4.80
N SER A 85 9.08 -12.62 4.00
CA SER A 85 8.08 -13.54 3.43
C SER A 85 7.58 -13.01 2.08
N ASP A 86 7.58 -13.86 1.06
CA ASP A 86 7.09 -13.54 -0.30
C ASP A 86 5.56 -13.27 -0.34
N THR A 87 4.87 -13.66 0.73
CA THR A 87 3.46 -13.40 0.98
C THR A 87 3.18 -11.90 1.06
N VAL A 88 4.14 -11.10 1.53
CA VAL A 88 4.00 -9.64 1.62
C VAL A 88 4.59 -8.97 0.37
N GLY A 89 3.86 -8.02 -0.18
CA GLY A 89 4.30 -7.26 -1.35
C GLY A 89 3.66 -5.87 -1.40
N SER A 90 3.73 -5.22 -2.55
CA SER A 90 3.10 -3.93 -2.81
C SER A 90 1.88 -4.08 -3.71
N TYR A 91 0.81 -3.38 -3.33
CA TYR A 91 -0.26 -2.98 -4.24
C TYR A 91 0.08 -1.56 -4.69
N PHE A 92 0.77 -1.44 -5.82
CA PHE A 92 1.35 -0.15 -6.18
C PHE A 92 0.32 0.73 -6.89
N ASP A 93 -0.13 1.80 -6.22
CA ASP A 93 -1.02 2.82 -6.81
C ASP A 93 -0.18 3.90 -7.49
N VAL A 94 -0.25 3.93 -8.81
CA VAL A 94 0.51 4.86 -9.66
C VAL A 94 0.05 6.30 -9.45
N GLY A 95 -1.27 6.53 -9.38
CA GLY A 95 -1.85 7.87 -9.28
C GLY A 95 -1.46 8.56 -7.97
N ASN A 96 -1.42 7.81 -6.87
CA ASN A 96 -0.99 8.33 -5.56
C ASN A 96 0.46 8.81 -5.56
N VAL A 97 1.32 8.24 -6.41
CA VAL A 97 2.72 8.70 -6.56
C VAL A 97 2.82 9.92 -7.45
N VAL A 98 2.05 10.02 -8.54
CA VAL A 98 2.17 11.15 -9.49
C VAL A 98 2.07 12.50 -8.77
N CYS A 99 1.23 12.59 -7.74
CA CYS A 99 1.06 13.77 -6.91
C CYS A 99 2.36 14.27 -6.22
N PHE A 100 3.28 13.37 -5.86
CA PHE A 100 4.45 13.69 -5.02
C PHE A 100 5.78 13.15 -5.56
N GLY A 101 5.78 12.43 -6.67
CA GLY A 101 6.96 11.75 -7.19
C GLY A 101 6.77 11.12 -8.57
N TRP A 102 7.70 10.23 -8.91
CA TRP A 102 7.85 9.64 -10.25
C TRP A 102 7.58 8.13 -10.21
N PRO A 103 6.45 7.65 -10.75
CA PRO A 103 6.07 6.23 -10.67
C PRO A 103 7.11 5.27 -11.27
N GLU A 104 7.82 5.65 -12.31
CA GLU A 104 8.86 4.85 -12.95
C GLU A 104 10.02 4.51 -11.99
N GLN A 105 10.35 5.42 -11.07
CA GLN A 105 11.37 5.17 -10.05
C GLN A 105 10.86 4.17 -9.01
N TRP A 106 9.61 4.30 -8.59
CA TRP A 106 8.96 3.35 -7.69
C TRP A 106 8.90 1.96 -8.29
N ILE A 107 8.50 1.84 -9.56
CA ILE A 107 8.46 0.57 -10.29
C ILE A 107 9.84 -0.10 -10.30
N ARG A 108 10.89 0.65 -10.65
CA ARG A 108 12.27 0.12 -10.69
C ARG A 108 12.77 -0.33 -9.31
N ILE A 109 12.44 0.39 -8.24
CA ILE A 109 12.92 0.10 -6.88
C ILE A 109 12.12 -1.04 -6.24
N LEU A 110 10.79 -1.02 -6.37
CA LEU A 110 9.93 -2.07 -5.81
C LEU A 110 10.13 -3.39 -6.58
N ALA A 111 10.27 -3.34 -7.90
CA ALA A 111 10.58 -4.48 -8.76
C ALA A 111 9.69 -5.71 -8.42
N GLY A 112 10.30 -6.85 -8.07
CA GLY A 112 9.60 -8.09 -7.73
C GLY A 112 8.68 -8.01 -6.51
N ARG A 113 8.71 -6.91 -5.74
CA ARG A 113 7.79 -6.68 -4.63
C ARG A 113 6.39 -6.30 -5.11
N ILE A 114 6.24 -5.76 -6.33
CA ILE A 114 4.94 -5.38 -6.87
C ILE A 114 4.14 -6.65 -7.16
N GLY A 115 3.05 -6.85 -6.42
CA GLY A 115 2.11 -7.94 -6.66
C GLY A 115 0.94 -7.52 -7.55
N LYS A 116 0.53 -6.25 -7.45
CA LYS A 116 -0.56 -5.65 -8.23
C LYS A 116 -0.30 -4.18 -8.49
N LEU A 117 -0.91 -3.67 -9.56
CA LEU A 117 -0.92 -2.26 -9.93
C LEU A 117 -2.35 -1.72 -9.80
N ASP A 118 -2.47 -0.52 -9.23
CA ASP A 118 -3.64 0.34 -9.44
C ASP A 118 -3.23 1.49 -10.36
N ILE A 119 -3.91 1.61 -11.50
CA ILE A 119 -3.61 2.63 -12.49
C ILE A 119 -4.77 3.61 -12.48
N LYS A 120 -4.55 4.75 -11.81
CA LYS A 120 -5.44 5.90 -11.79
C LYS A 120 -4.73 7.06 -12.44
N GLU A 121 -5.41 7.73 -13.37
CA GLU A 121 -4.90 8.95 -13.96
C GLU A 121 -4.88 10.06 -12.90
N TYR A 122 -3.82 10.85 -12.90
CA TYR A 122 -3.67 11.96 -11.97
C TYR A 122 -2.95 13.14 -12.62
N SER A 123 -3.61 14.30 -12.68
CA SER A 123 -3.05 15.50 -13.30
C SER A 123 -2.43 16.44 -12.27
N ARG A 124 -1.11 16.63 -12.35
CA ARG A 124 -0.40 17.67 -11.56
C ARG A 124 -0.89 19.07 -11.90
N SER A 125 -1.19 19.34 -13.17
CA SER A 125 -1.74 20.63 -13.58
C SER A 125 -3.09 20.91 -12.93
N LYS A 126 -3.99 19.92 -12.87
CA LYS A 126 -5.27 20.08 -12.15
C LYS A 126 -5.05 20.20 -10.65
N GLN A 127 -4.11 19.45 -10.07
CA GLN A 127 -3.73 19.61 -8.66
C GLN A 127 -3.30 21.04 -8.36
N GLU A 128 -2.40 21.61 -9.17
CA GLU A 128 -1.82 22.94 -8.97
C GLU A 128 -2.88 24.04 -9.13
N ASN A 129 -3.79 23.89 -10.08
CA ASN A 129 -4.77 24.93 -10.43
C ASN A 129 -6.10 24.82 -9.65
N GLU A 130 -6.52 23.61 -9.29
CA GLU A 130 -7.87 23.34 -8.77
C GLU A 130 -7.86 22.63 -7.40
N GLY A 131 -6.70 22.15 -6.94
CA GLY A 131 -6.50 21.54 -5.64
C GLY A 131 -6.22 20.04 -5.67
N LEU A 132 -5.64 19.53 -4.57
CA LEU A 132 -5.08 18.17 -4.45
C LEU A 132 -6.00 17.06 -4.96
N TRP A 133 -7.28 17.07 -4.57
CA TRP A 133 -8.23 16.03 -4.94
C TRP A 133 -8.74 16.15 -6.37
N LYS A 134 -8.70 17.37 -6.95
CA LYS A 134 -9.09 17.61 -8.35
C LYS A 134 -8.12 17.01 -9.35
N GLY A 135 -6.90 16.66 -8.93
CA GLY A 135 -5.95 15.90 -9.72
C GLY A 135 -6.50 14.57 -10.23
N PHE A 136 -7.40 13.91 -9.47
CA PHE A 136 -8.06 12.66 -9.89
C PHE A 136 -9.28 12.88 -10.79
N GLU A 137 -9.80 14.10 -10.91
CA GLU A 137 -10.99 14.42 -11.73
C GLU A 137 -10.59 14.68 -13.19
N VAL A 138 -9.85 13.75 -13.77
CA VAL A 138 -9.38 13.79 -15.16
C VAL A 138 -10.43 13.12 -16.05
N THR A 139 -11.04 13.89 -16.95
CA THR A 139 -12.02 13.39 -17.91
C THR A 139 -11.34 13.10 -19.25
N GLY A 140 -11.20 11.82 -19.62
CA GLY A 140 -10.85 11.37 -20.97
C GLY A 140 -9.58 10.51 -21.03
N PRO A 141 -9.44 9.66 -22.07
CA PRO A 141 -8.17 8.95 -22.32
C PRO A 141 -7.08 9.97 -22.67
N PRO A 142 -5.79 9.64 -22.44
CA PRO A 142 -4.70 10.55 -22.75
C PRO A 142 -4.79 10.96 -24.23
N GLY A 143 -4.76 12.27 -24.48
CA GLY A 143 -4.53 12.78 -25.83
C GLY A 143 -3.21 12.20 -26.34
N ILE A 144 -3.32 11.43 -27.41
CA ILE A 144 -2.17 10.94 -28.20
C ILE A 144 -1.52 12.14 -28.88
#